data_AF-A0A536AWC3-F1
#
_entry.id   AF-A0A536AWC3-F1
#
_cell.length_a   1.000
_cell.length_b   1.000
_cell.length_c   1.000
_cell.angle_alpha   90.00
_cell.angle_beta   90.00
_cell.angle_gamma   90.00
#
_symmetry.space_group_name_H-M   'P 1'
#
loop_
_entity.id
_entity.type
_entity.pdbx_description
1 polymer ?
#
loop_
_entity_poly.entity_id
_entity_poly.type
_entity_poly.pdbx_seq_one_letter_code
_entity_poly.pdbx_strand_id
1 'polypeptide(L)'
;MKATTLKVDGEQVRELERSKPASQSVSAYVRSVLQREVLRQKMGAVAECYTELVREKPDEKAWLEEWTRADLTHRPPRSGRSGYGSIFRA
;
A
#
# COMPACT_ATOMS: atom_id res chain seq x y z
N MET A 1 -0.72 -20.29 19.00
CA MET A 1 0.51 -19.89 18.26
C MET A 1 1.33 -21.15 18.00
N LYS A 2 1.78 -21.41 16.77
CA LYS A 2 2.69 -22.52 16.48
C LYS A 2 4.11 -21.97 16.48
N ALA A 3 4.96 -22.45 17.38
CA ALA A 3 6.38 -22.14 17.34
C ALA A 3 7.02 -23.01 16.25
N THR A 4 7.74 -22.37 15.33
CA THR A 4 8.49 -23.05 14.26
C THR A 4 9.96 -22.71 14.44
N THR A 5 10.79 -23.74 14.60
CA THR A 5 12.25 -23.58 14.72
C THR A 5 12.86 -23.64 13.32
N LEU A 6 13.53 -22.57 12.91
CA LEU A 6 14.32 -22.52 11.68
C LEU A 6 15.81 -22.56 12.05
N LYS A 7 16.60 -23.38 11.35
CA LYS A 7 18.05 -23.32 11.46
C LYS A 7 18.56 -22.17 10.58
N VAL A 8 19.31 -21.26 11.18
CA VAL A 8 19.95 -20.11 10.54
C VAL A 8 21.40 -20.06 11.00
N ASP A 9 22.26 -19.43 10.21
CA ASP A 9 23.67 -19.29 10.57
C ASP A 9 23.81 -18.49 11.87
N GLY A 10 24.77 -18.87 12.72
CA GLY A 10 25.07 -18.14 13.95
C GLY A 10 25.51 -16.69 13.69
N GLU A 11 26.15 -16.41 12.56
CA GLU A 11 26.48 -15.03 12.14
C GLU A 11 25.21 -14.22 11.82
N GLN A 12 24.26 -14.82 11.11
CA GLN A 12 22.97 -14.19 10.78
C GLN A 12 22.17 -13.88 12.05
N VAL A 13 22.19 -14.77 13.05
CA VAL A 13 21.54 -14.53 14.34
C VAL A 13 22.18 -13.33 15.06
N ARG A 14 23.51 -13.20 15.04
CA ARG A 14 24.20 -12.04 15.63
C ARG A 14 23.84 -10.74 14.92
N GLU A 15 23.68 -10.76 13.61
CA GLU A 15 23.25 -9.59 12.85
C GLU A 15 21.80 -9.21 13.16
N LEU A 16 20.90 -10.19 13.31
CA LEU A 16 19.53 -9.96 13.76
C LEU A 16 19.47 -9.35 15.17
N GLU A 17 20.30 -9.83 16.09
CA GLU A 17 20.42 -9.28 17.45
C GLU A 17 20.94 -7.83 17.46
N ARG A 18 21.82 -7.47 16.52
CA ARG A 18 22.33 -6.08 16.38
C ARG A 18 21.34 -5.15 15.71
N SER A 19 20.55 -5.65 14.76
CA SER A 19 19.63 -4.84 13.96
C SER A 19 18.25 -4.66 14.61
N LYS A 20 17.86 -5.54 15.53
CA LYS A 20 16.56 -5.44 16.19
C LYS A 20 16.48 -4.19 17.10
N PRO A 21 15.29 -3.58 17.24
CA PRO A 21 15.05 -2.61 18.29
C PRO A 21 15.28 -3.21 19.68
N ALA A 22 15.85 -2.44 20.60
CA ALA A 22 16.11 -2.90 21.97
C ALA A 22 14.84 -3.39 22.71
N SER A 23 13.68 -2.86 22.33
CA SER A 23 12.37 -3.23 22.90
C SER A 23 11.79 -4.54 22.38
N GLN A 24 12.43 -5.19 21.40
CA GLN A 24 11.90 -6.41 20.76
C GLN A 24 12.80 -7.63 21.01
N SER A 25 12.17 -8.79 21.10
CA SER A 25 12.87 -10.09 21.02
C SER A 25 13.20 -10.42 19.56
N VAL A 26 14.20 -11.28 19.33
CA VAL A 26 14.55 -11.73 17.98
C VAL A 26 13.35 -12.35 17.26
N SER A 27 12.57 -13.20 17.94
CA SER A 27 11.38 -13.82 17.35
C SER A 27 10.32 -12.80 16.94
N ALA A 28 10.12 -11.74 17.73
CA ALA A 28 9.19 -10.66 17.40
C ALA A 28 9.70 -9.84 16.19
N TYR A 29 11.00 -9.55 16.17
CA TYR A 29 11.64 -8.83 15.08
C TYR A 29 11.58 -9.62 13.77
N VAL A 30 11.99 -10.90 13.78
CA VAL A 30 11.92 -11.81 12.61
C VAL A 30 10.48 -11.92 12.09
N ARG A 31 9.49 -12.05 12.97
CA ARG A 31 8.08 -12.06 12.57
C ARG A 31 7.69 -10.78 11.83
N SER A 32 8.10 -9.61 12.35
CA SER A 32 7.77 -8.32 11.72
C SER A 32 8.41 -8.18 10.33
N VAL A 33 9.66 -8.64 10.17
CA VAL A 33 10.37 -8.63 8.89
C VAL A 33 9.68 -9.54 7.88
N LEU A 34 9.33 -10.77 8.28
CA LEU A 34 8.61 -11.70 7.42
C LEU A 34 7.24 -11.17 7.00
N GLN A 35 6.49 -10.57 7.93
CA GLN A 35 5.20 -9.96 7.62
C GLN A 35 5.34 -8.80 6.63
N ARG A 36 6.36 -7.95 6.81
CA ARG A 36 6.65 -6.84 5.90
C ARG A 36 6.99 -7.35 4.50
N GLU A 37 7.81 -8.38 4.40
CA GLU A 37 8.21 -8.93 3.10
C GLU A 37 7.04 -9.61 2.38
N VAL A 38 6.24 -10.41 3.09
CA VAL A 38 5.02 -11.00 2.52
C VAL A 38 4.05 -9.92 2.03
N LEU A 39 3.87 -8.86 2.82
CA LEU A 39 3.01 -7.74 2.41
C LEU A 39 3.56 -7.04 1.17
N ARG A 40 4.87 -6.76 1.14
CA ARG A 40 5.53 -6.13 0.00
C ARG A 40 5.35 -6.95 -1.29
N GLN A 41 5.54 -8.26 -1.22
CA GLN A 41 5.34 -9.15 -2.38
C GLN A 41 3.89 -9.14 -2.86
N LYS A 42 2.93 -9.21 -1.93
CA LYS A 42 1.50 -9.11 -2.28
C LYS A 42 1.15 -7.77 -2.93
N MET A 43 1.65 -6.67 -2.37
CA MET A 43 1.40 -5.35 -2.94
C MET A 43 2.03 -5.18 -4.32
N GLY A 44 3.22 -5.74 -4.56
CA GLY A 44 3.83 -5.77 -5.89
C GLY A 44 2.96 -6.49 -6.91
N ALA A 45 2.52 -7.71 -6.58
CA ALA A 45 1.63 -8.48 -7.45
C ALA A 45 0.30 -7.77 -7.73
N VAL A 46 -0.30 -7.13 -6.70
CA VAL A 46 -1.54 -6.36 -6.87
C VAL A 46 -1.33 -5.14 -7.76
N ALA A 47 -0.20 -4.44 -7.63
CA ALA A 47 0.12 -3.29 -8.46
C ALA A 47 0.30 -3.69 -9.93
N GLU A 48 0.90 -4.84 -10.20
CA GLU A 48 1.02 -5.41 -11.55
C GLU A 48 -0.36 -5.70 -12.14
N CYS A 49 -1.23 -6.43 -11.43
CA CYS A 49 -2.59 -6.71 -11.87
C CYS A 49 -3.42 -5.43 -12.10
N TYR A 50 -3.27 -4.42 -11.24
CA TYR A 50 -3.95 -3.14 -11.42
C TYR A 50 -3.46 -2.40 -12.67
N THR A 51 -2.16 -2.43 -12.92
CA THR A 51 -1.57 -1.84 -14.13
C THR A 51 -2.09 -2.51 -15.40
N GLU A 52 -2.25 -3.83 -15.39
CA GLU A 52 -2.86 -4.59 -16.48
C GLU A 52 -4.33 -4.21 -16.68
N LEU A 53 -5.12 -4.16 -15.60
CA LEU A 53 -6.54 -3.76 -15.66
C LEU A 53 -6.73 -2.37 -16.27
N VAL A 54 -5.90 -1.40 -15.87
CA VAL A 54 -5.96 -0.02 -16.41
C VAL A 54 -5.54 0.03 -17.88
N ARG A 55 -4.66 -0.88 -18.34
CA ARG A 55 -4.34 -1.00 -19.77
C ARG A 55 -5.50 -1.56 -20.58
N GLU A 56 -6.23 -2.53 -20.03
CA GLU A 56 -7.38 -3.16 -20.69
C GLU A 56 -8.63 -2.26 -20.71
N LYS A 57 -8.71 -1.29 -19.80
CA LYS A 57 -9.84 -0.35 -19.68
C LYS A 57 -9.43 1.09 -20.00
N PRO A 58 -9.53 1.51 -21.28
CA PRO A 58 -9.11 2.85 -21.71
C PRO A 58 -9.91 3.96 -21.02
N ASP A 59 -11.18 3.75 -20.69
CA ASP A 59 -12.01 4.73 -19.98
C ASP A 59 -11.51 4.98 -18.56
N GLU A 60 -11.10 3.92 -17.85
CA GLU A 60 -10.56 4.01 -16.50
C GLU A 60 -9.20 4.71 -16.50
N LYS A 61 -8.37 4.44 -17.51
CA LYS A 61 -7.11 5.16 -17.74
C LYS A 61 -7.33 6.65 -18.00
N ALA A 62 -8.26 7.00 -18.89
CA ALA A 62 -8.58 8.39 -19.22
C ALA A 62 -9.05 9.16 -17.99
N TRP A 63 -9.90 8.54 -17.18
CA TRP A 63 -10.34 9.08 -15.89
C TRP A 63 -9.16 9.30 -14.94
N LEU A 64 -8.29 8.30 -14.73
CA LEU A 64 -7.11 8.44 -13.87
C LEU A 64 -6.16 9.56 -14.33
N GLU A 65 -5.98 9.75 -15.63
CA GLU A 65 -5.17 10.85 -16.17
C GLU A 65 -5.78 12.22 -15.90
N GLU A 66 -7.12 12.35 -15.94
CA GLU A 66 -7.84 13.56 -15.56
C GLU A 66 -7.56 13.92 -14.09
N TRP A 67 -7.70 12.95 -13.18
CA TRP A 67 -7.40 13.15 -11.76
C TRP A 67 -5.93 13.45 -11.49
N THR A 68 -5.01 12.88 -12.27
CA THR A 68 -3.58 13.17 -12.16
C THR A 68 -3.24 14.60 -12.54
N ARG A 69 -3.96 15.16 -13.53
CA ARG A 69 -3.79 16.55 -13.99
C ARG A 69 -4.60 17.56 -13.16
N ALA A 70 -5.47 17.08 -12.27
CA ALA A 70 -6.29 17.94 -11.44
C ALA A 70 -5.41 18.81 -10.54
N ASP A 71 -5.68 20.10 -10.55
CA ASP A 71 -5.00 21.05 -9.70
C ASP A 71 -5.51 20.93 -8.27
N LEU A 72 -4.71 20.28 -7.42
CA LEU A 72 -5.02 20.08 -6.00
C LEU A 72 -4.63 21.26 -5.12
N THR A 73 -3.93 22.25 -5.68
CA THR A 73 -3.35 23.38 -4.92
C THR A 73 -4.24 24.61 -4.93
N HIS A 74 -5.05 24.77 -5.97
CA HIS A 74 -6.02 25.83 -6.04
C HIS A 74 -7.33 25.41 -5.35
N ARG A 75 -7.77 26.24 -4.41
CA ARG A 75 -9.09 26.09 -3.80
C ARG A 75 -10.14 26.19 -4.91
N PRO A 76 -11.05 25.20 -5.05
CA PRO A 76 -12.10 25.29 -6.05
C PRO A 76 -12.89 26.58 -5.83
N PRO A 77 -13.26 27.30 -6.91
CA PRO A 77 -14.01 28.53 -6.79
C PRO A 77 -15.27 28.25 -5.96
N ARG A 78 -15.55 29.08 -4.95
CA ARG A 78 -16.78 28.97 -4.16
C ARG A 78 -17.93 29.00 -5.17
N SER A 79 -18.64 27.89 -5.31
CA SER A 79 -19.84 27.83 -6.13
C SER A 79 -20.87 28.79 -5.53
N GLY A 80 -20.88 30.02 -6.05
CA GLY A 80 -22.00 30.93 -5.91
C GLY A 80 -23.16 30.32 -6.67
N ARG A 81 -23.96 29.49 -5.98
CA ARG A 81 -25.37 29.18 -6.28
C ARG A 81 -25.70 29.08 -7.78
N SER A 82 -25.51 27.90 -8.37
CA SER A 82 -26.25 27.51 -9.58
C SER A 82 -26.48 25.99 -9.63
N GLY A 83 -27.73 25.61 -9.38
CA GLY A 83 -28.41 24.44 -9.93
C GLY A 83 -27.72 23.06 -9.94
N TYR A 84 -27.54 22.43 -8.79
CA TYR A 84 -27.62 20.95 -8.72
C TYR A 84 -28.59 20.56 -7.61
N GLY A 85 -29.88 20.77 -7.89
CA GLY A 85 -30.93 19.98 -7.27
C GLY A 85 -31.09 18.68 -8.06
N SER A 86 -31.28 17.58 -7.33
CA SER A 86 -31.73 16.27 -7.83
C SER A 86 -30.68 15.31 -8.40
N ILE A 87 -29.87 14.69 -7.55
CA ILE A 87 -29.39 13.31 -7.81
C ILE A 87 -29.43 12.42 -6.55
N PHE A 88 -30.35 12.70 -5.62
CA PHE A 88 -30.75 11.73 -4.60
C PHE A 88 -32.26 11.77 -4.46
N ARG A 89 -32.94 10.88 -5.18
CA ARG A 89 -34.27 10.39 -4.82
C ARG A 89 -34.35 8.91 -5.19
N ALA A 90 -34.59 8.12 -4.13
CA ALA A 90 -35.16 6.78 -4.04
C ALA A 90 -34.76 5.72 -5.08
#